data_AF-W1S800-F1
#
_entry.id   AF-W1S800-F1
#
_cell.length_a   1.000
_cell.length_b   1.000
_cell.length_c   1.000
_cell.angle_alpha   90.00
_cell.angle_beta   90.00
_cell.angle_gamma   90.00
#
_symmetry.space_group_name_H-M   'P 1'
#
loop_
_entity.id
_entity.type
_entity.pdbx_description
1 polymer ?
#
loop_
_entity_poly.entity_id
_entity_poly.type
_entity_poly.pdbx_seq_one_letter_code
_entity_poly.pdbx_strand_id
1 'polypeptide(L)'
;MLLDEMRKQVRLATTAAMFHQWDKELREYLANEFRHYVDTKWIDKNIWNAKTIEIFDMFGEFGWQAKQQAFYPQIDACNLVVNVYKHGKGAALTRLHKAYPHFMSKLGVQSWTGTLYLDYRWLEITDSDFDDFAGALEAFWRAMPERLVYHSPDVD
;
A
#
# COMPACT_ATOMS: atom_id res chain seq x y z
N MET A 1 27.75 2.67 11.30
CA MET A 1 27.49 3.88 10.48
C MET A 1 27.31 3.56 8.99
N LEU A 2 28.30 3.08 8.23
CA LEU A 2 28.07 2.69 6.81
C LEU A 2 27.23 1.40 6.68
N LEU A 3 27.53 0.39 7.50
CA LEU A 3 26.85 -0.91 7.46
C LEU A 3 25.37 -0.83 7.88
N ASP A 4 25.05 0.01 8.86
CA ASP A 4 23.65 0.20 9.31
C ASP A 4 22.83 0.90 8.23
N GLU A 5 23.42 1.89 7.57
CA GLU A 5 22.76 2.59 6.47
C GLU A 5 22.60 1.68 5.24
N MET A 6 23.62 0.88 4.90
CA MET A 6 23.48 -0.16 3.86
C MET A 6 22.39 -1.18 4.21
N ARG A 7 22.36 -1.67 5.45
CA ARG A 7 21.33 -2.61 5.92
C ARG A 7 19.93 -2.02 5.77
N LYS A 8 19.76 -0.76 6.19
CA LYS A 8 18.50 -0.01 6.02
C LYS A 8 18.10 0.10 4.54
N GLN A 9 19.04 0.46 3.67
CA GLN A 9 18.77 0.60 2.23
C GLN A 9 18.38 -0.73 1.59
N VAL A 10 19.07 -1.82 1.93
CA VAL A 10 18.73 -3.16 1.43
C VAL A 10 17.33 -3.56 1.88
N ARG A 11 16.98 -3.39 3.16
CA ARG A 11 15.63 -3.70 3.67
C ARG A 11 14.54 -2.93 2.92
N LEU A 12 14.71 -1.61 2.77
CA LEU A 12 13.74 -0.77 2.07
C LEU A 12 13.61 -1.16 0.60
N ALA A 13 14.73 -1.43 -0.07
CA ALA A 13 14.75 -1.87 -1.47
C ALA A 13 14.05 -3.23 -1.65
N THR A 14 14.32 -4.20 -0.78
CA THR A 14 13.67 -5.52 -0.82
C THR A 14 12.18 -5.42 -0.51
N THR A 15 11.79 -4.59 0.46
CA THR A 15 10.36 -4.31 0.77
C THR A 15 9.66 -3.71 -0.44
N ALA A 16 10.27 -2.73 -1.10
CA ALA A 16 9.74 -2.11 -2.31
C ALA A 16 9.61 -3.10 -3.46
N ALA A 17 10.62 -3.94 -3.68
CA ALA A 17 10.57 -4.98 -4.71
C ALA A 17 9.44 -5.99 -4.46
N MET A 18 9.30 -6.48 -3.22
CA MET A 18 8.24 -7.41 -2.82
C MET A 18 6.84 -6.80 -3.03
N PHE A 19 6.63 -5.57 -2.55
CA PHE A 19 5.35 -4.88 -2.71
C PHE A 19 5.02 -4.61 -4.18
N HIS A 20 5.99 -4.15 -4.98
CA HIS A 20 5.78 -3.88 -6.41
C HIS A 20 5.46 -5.15 -7.20
N GLN A 21 6.09 -6.28 -6.87
CA GLN A 21 5.76 -7.57 -7.49
C GLN A 21 4.33 -7.99 -7.14
N TRP A 22 3.96 -7.93 -5.86
CA TRP A 22 2.59 -8.23 -5.41
C TRP A 22 1.54 -7.32 -6.05
N ASP A 23 1.77 -6.00 -6.08
CA ASP A 23 0.83 -5.01 -6.64
C ASP A 23 0.65 -5.23 -8.16
N LYS A 24 1.73 -5.62 -8.85
CA LYS A 24 1.68 -5.98 -10.27
C LYS A 24 0.88 -7.26 -10.50
N GLU A 25 1.12 -8.32 -9.73
CA GLU A 25 0.37 -9.58 -9.82
C GLU A 25 -1.12 -9.36 -9.56
N LEU A 26 -1.45 -8.53 -8.57
CA LEU A 26 -2.83 -8.14 -8.30
C LEU A 26 -3.47 -7.43 -9.51
N ARG A 27 -2.78 -6.47 -10.11
CA ARG A 27 -3.29 -5.75 -11.28
C ARG A 27 -3.45 -6.66 -12.49
N GLU A 28 -2.51 -7.57 -12.72
CA GLU A 28 -2.60 -8.56 -13.80
C GLU A 28 -3.80 -9.48 -13.60
N TYR A 29 -4.02 -9.97 -12.38
CA TYR A 29 -5.20 -10.76 -12.03
C TYR A 29 -6.48 -9.98 -12.35
N LEU A 30 -6.62 -8.76 -11.84
CA LEU A 30 -7.83 -7.95 -12.04
C LEU A 30 -8.05 -7.59 -13.51
N ALA A 31 -7.00 -7.22 -14.24
CA ALA A 31 -7.09 -6.94 -15.67
C ALA A 31 -7.60 -8.17 -16.45
N ASN A 32 -7.14 -9.37 -16.09
CA ASN A 32 -7.60 -10.61 -16.71
C ASN A 32 -9.06 -10.96 -16.38
N GLU A 33 -9.50 -10.69 -15.15
CA GLU A 33 -10.92 -10.85 -14.78
C GLU A 33 -11.81 -9.87 -15.54
N PHE A 34 -11.41 -8.59 -15.62
CA PHE A 34 -12.26 -7.54 -16.19
C PHE A 34 -12.25 -7.44 -17.72
N ARG A 35 -11.22 -7.95 -18.42
CA ARG A 35 -11.10 -7.83 -19.91
C ARG A 35 -12.28 -8.39 -20.71
N HIS A 36 -13.10 -9.24 -20.08
CA HIS A 36 -14.28 -9.82 -20.72
C HIS A 36 -15.54 -8.96 -20.54
N TYR A 37 -15.51 -7.92 -19.70
CA TYR A 37 -16.66 -7.12 -19.31
C TYR A 37 -16.54 -5.64 -19.66
N VAL A 38 -15.31 -5.13 -19.77
CA VAL A 38 -15.01 -3.71 -20.01
C VAL A 38 -13.92 -3.53 -21.06
N ASP A 39 -13.83 -2.32 -21.63
CA ASP A 39 -12.80 -2.01 -22.61
C ASP A 39 -11.41 -1.80 -21.96
N THR A 40 -10.37 -1.85 -22.81
CA THR A 40 -8.98 -1.68 -22.37
C THR A 40 -8.71 -0.32 -21.74
N LYS A 41 -9.38 0.75 -22.18
CA LYS A 41 -9.18 2.10 -21.61
C LYS A 41 -9.67 2.15 -20.16
N TRP A 42 -10.77 1.46 -19.87
CA TRP A 42 -11.27 1.32 -18.52
C TRP A 42 -10.28 0.56 -17.63
N ILE A 43 -9.71 -0.54 -18.13
CA ILE A 43 -8.70 -1.34 -17.39
C ILE A 43 -7.44 -0.50 -17.12
N ASP A 44 -6.92 0.19 -18.13
CA ASP A 44 -5.74 1.04 -17.97
C ASP A 44 -5.97 2.12 -16.91
N LYS A 45 -7.15 2.76 -16.94
CA LYS A 45 -7.50 3.83 -15.99
C LYS A 45 -7.69 3.29 -14.56
N ASN A 46 -8.51 2.26 -14.38
CA ASN A 46 -9.01 1.85 -13.07
C ASN A 46 -8.20 0.70 -12.44
N ILE A 47 -7.41 -0.03 -13.23
CA ILE A 47 -6.56 -1.12 -12.73
C ILE A 47 -5.09 -0.75 -12.81
N TRP A 48 -4.56 -0.29 -13.96
CA TRP A 48 -3.11 -0.02 -14.08
C TRP A 48 -2.67 1.32 -13.51
N ASN A 49 -3.45 2.38 -13.72
CA ASN A 49 -3.12 3.73 -13.28
C ASN A 49 -3.70 4.10 -11.91
N ALA A 50 -4.55 3.25 -11.35
CA ALA A 50 -5.14 3.47 -10.03
C ALA A 50 -4.09 3.36 -8.91
N LYS A 51 -4.25 4.14 -7.85
CA LYS A 51 -3.50 3.94 -6.62
C LYS A 51 -3.95 2.64 -5.97
N THR A 52 -3.05 1.93 -5.28
CA THR A 52 -3.39 0.68 -4.61
C THR A 52 -4.59 0.85 -3.66
N ILE A 53 -4.69 1.98 -2.95
CA ILE A 53 -5.85 2.26 -2.09
C ILE A 53 -7.19 2.31 -2.84
N GLU A 54 -7.19 2.79 -4.08
CA GLU A 54 -8.37 2.87 -4.95
C GLU A 54 -8.77 1.46 -5.43
N ILE A 55 -7.79 0.56 -5.65
CA ILE A 55 -8.06 -0.87 -5.91
C ILE A 55 -8.75 -1.52 -4.70
N PHE A 56 -8.32 -1.19 -3.48
CA PHE A 56 -8.98 -1.68 -2.27
C PHE A 56 -10.39 -1.13 -2.07
N ASP A 57 -10.66 0.11 -2.49
CA ASP A 57 -12.02 0.67 -2.51
C ASP A 57 -12.90 -0.10 -3.50
N MET A 58 -12.38 -0.37 -4.69
CA MET A 58 -13.07 -1.12 -5.73
C MET A 58 -13.50 -2.51 -5.24
N PHE A 59 -12.70 -3.24 -4.46
CA PHE A 59 -13.14 -4.52 -3.89
C PHE A 59 -14.45 -4.42 -3.09
N GLY A 60 -14.64 -3.32 -2.36
CA GLY A 60 -15.87 -3.09 -1.60
C GLY A 60 -17.10 -2.96 -2.50
N GLU A 61 -16.95 -2.37 -3.69
CA GLU A 61 -18.00 -2.28 -4.71
C GLU A 61 -18.37 -3.66 -5.29
N PHE A 62 -17.43 -4.62 -5.25
CA PHE A 62 -17.65 -6.01 -5.64
C PHE A 62 -17.88 -6.96 -4.45
N GLY A 63 -18.44 -6.43 -3.35
CA GLY A 63 -18.91 -7.24 -2.22
C GLY A 63 -17.82 -7.72 -1.27
N TRP A 64 -16.54 -7.44 -1.54
CA TRP A 64 -15.45 -7.83 -0.66
C TRP A 64 -14.90 -6.64 0.12
N GLN A 65 -15.22 -6.60 1.41
CA GLN A 65 -14.77 -5.56 2.34
C GLN A 65 -13.29 -5.74 2.73
N ALA A 66 -12.39 -5.73 1.75
CA ALA A 66 -10.95 -5.98 1.92
C ALA A 66 -10.30 -5.01 2.92
N LYS A 67 -10.75 -3.75 2.96
CA LYS A 67 -10.25 -2.74 3.92
C LYS A 67 -10.59 -3.03 5.38
N GLN A 68 -11.58 -3.89 5.64
CA GLN A 68 -11.98 -4.30 6.99
C GLN A 68 -11.20 -5.55 7.46
N GLN A 69 -10.40 -6.16 6.59
CA GLN A 69 -9.62 -7.34 6.91
C GLN A 69 -8.36 -6.98 7.70
N ALA A 70 -7.93 -7.92 8.56
CA ALA A 70 -6.77 -7.71 9.43
C ALA A 70 -5.45 -7.45 8.69
N PHE A 71 -5.31 -7.91 7.44
CA PHE A 71 -4.12 -7.66 6.62
C PHE A 71 -4.04 -6.22 6.10
N TYR A 72 -5.17 -5.50 5.99
CA TYR A 72 -5.22 -4.23 5.25
C TYR A 72 -4.33 -3.13 5.84
N PRO A 73 -4.31 -2.89 7.17
CA PRO A 73 -3.43 -1.86 7.75
C PRO A 73 -1.96 -2.06 7.38
N GLN A 74 -1.51 -3.31 7.27
CA GLN A 74 -0.11 -3.65 6.99
C GLN A 74 0.22 -3.47 5.51
N ILE A 75 -0.71 -3.79 4.61
CA ILE A 75 -0.56 -3.50 3.19
C ILE A 75 -0.58 -1.98 2.93
N ASP A 76 -1.48 -1.24 3.57
CA ASP A 76 -1.57 0.22 3.44
C ASP A 76 -0.29 0.89 3.99
N ALA A 77 0.21 0.44 5.13
CA ALA A 77 1.50 0.87 5.68
C ALA A 77 2.66 0.57 4.71
N CYS A 78 2.75 -0.66 4.18
CA CYS A 78 3.78 -1.06 3.22
C CYS A 78 3.77 -0.16 1.98
N ASN A 79 2.59 0.08 1.39
CA ASN A 79 2.43 1.00 0.27
C ASN A 79 2.94 2.43 0.60
N LEU A 80 2.66 2.94 1.81
CA LEU A 80 3.15 4.26 2.22
C LEU A 80 4.68 4.27 2.41
N VAL A 81 5.24 3.26 3.07
CA VAL A 81 6.69 3.08 3.24
C VAL A 81 7.40 3.08 1.89
N VAL A 82 6.92 2.28 0.93
CA VAL A 82 7.49 2.18 -0.42
C VAL A 82 7.40 3.51 -1.16
N ASN A 83 6.26 4.21 -1.07
CA ASN A 83 6.09 5.52 -1.70
C ASN A 83 7.02 6.58 -1.08
N VAL A 84 7.22 6.58 0.25
CA VAL A 84 8.18 7.47 0.92
C VAL A 84 9.61 7.14 0.52
N TYR A 85 9.97 5.85 0.45
CA TYR A 85 11.29 5.41 0.00
C TYR A 85 11.60 5.90 -1.42
N LYS A 86 10.63 5.77 -2.34
CA LYS A 86 10.77 6.15 -3.75
C LYS A 86 10.79 7.66 -3.99
N HIS A 87 9.91 8.41 -3.32
CA HIS A 87 9.65 9.82 -3.65
C HIS A 87 10.13 10.81 -2.58
N GLY A 88 10.46 10.33 -1.38
CA GLY A 88 10.88 11.15 -0.26
C GLY A 88 9.72 11.98 0.32
N LYS A 89 9.78 13.30 0.15
CA LYS A 89 8.79 14.22 0.71
C LYS A 89 7.48 14.17 -0.08
N GLY A 90 6.35 14.24 0.62
CA GLY A 90 5.03 14.37 -0.01
C GLY A 90 3.89 13.83 0.84
N ALA A 91 2.73 13.63 0.22
CA ALA A 91 1.51 13.18 0.90
C ALA A 91 1.68 11.82 1.59
N ALA A 92 2.46 10.91 1.01
CA ALA A 92 2.75 9.60 1.61
C ALA A 92 3.47 9.74 2.95
N LEU A 93 4.48 10.62 3.05
CA LEU A 93 5.22 10.88 4.29
C LEU A 93 4.32 11.46 5.37
N THR A 94 3.48 12.44 5.01
CA THR A 94 2.53 13.04 5.95
C THR A 94 1.51 12.02 6.46
N ARG A 95 1.00 11.15 5.57
CA ARG A 95 0.03 10.10 5.95
C ARG A 95 0.69 9.00 6.79
N LEU A 96 1.90 8.56 6.41
CA LEU A 96 2.67 7.56 7.17
C LEU A 96 2.92 8.05 8.60
N HIS A 97 3.40 9.28 8.77
CA HIS A 97 3.61 9.86 10.10
C HIS A 97 2.31 9.92 10.92
N LYS A 98 1.16 10.21 10.30
CA LYS A 98 -0.12 10.31 11.00
C LYS A 98 -0.71 8.94 11.38
N ALA A 99 -0.68 7.98 10.44
CA ALA A 99 -1.38 6.71 10.58
C ALA A 99 -0.48 5.60 11.18
N TYR A 100 0.82 5.62 10.87
CA TYR A 100 1.77 4.58 11.26
C TYR A 100 3.09 5.21 11.75
N PRO A 101 3.07 6.01 12.83
CA PRO A 101 4.23 6.76 13.30
C PRO A 101 5.43 5.90 13.71
N HIS A 102 5.24 4.60 13.99
CA HIS A 102 6.32 3.69 14.38
C HIS A 102 7.36 3.45 13.28
N PHE A 103 7.01 3.67 12.01
CA PHE A 103 7.98 3.64 10.89
C PHE A 103 8.84 4.90 10.81
N MET A 104 8.69 5.84 11.74
CA MET A 104 9.45 7.07 11.81
C MET A 104 10.33 7.05 13.07
N SER A 105 11.65 7.08 12.89
CA SER A 105 12.60 7.12 14.01
C SER A 105 12.56 8.42 14.81
N LYS A 106 11.89 9.44 14.27
CA LYS A 106 11.61 10.71 14.94
C LYS A 106 10.19 11.16 14.64
N LEU A 107 9.52 11.65 15.68
CA LEU A 107 8.24 12.33 15.51
C LEU A 107 8.47 13.70 14.87
N GLY A 108 7.53 14.10 14.00
CA GLY A 108 7.56 15.42 13.38
C GLY A 108 7.44 16.53 14.41
N VAL A 109 8.15 17.63 14.17
CA VAL A 109 8.13 18.80 15.06
C VAL A 109 7.30 19.89 14.40
N GLN A 110 6.32 20.44 15.12
CA GLN A 110 5.57 21.60 14.65
C GLN A 110 6.34 22.88 14.97
N SER A 111 6.47 23.76 13.98
CA SER A 111 6.94 25.13 14.21
C SER A 111 5.89 25.94 14.97
N TRP A 112 6.31 27.10 15.48
CA TRP A 112 5.41 28.08 16.09
C TRP A 112 4.32 28.60 15.13
N THR A 113 4.54 28.51 13.82
CA THR A 113 3.56 28.83 12.76
C THR A 113 2.64 27.64 12.41
N GLY A 114 2.73 26.53 13.14
CA GLY A 114 1.98 25.29 12.88
C GLY A 114 2.50 24.47 11.69
N THR A 115 3.65 24.82 11.12
CA THR A 115 4.25 24.08 10.01
C THR A 115 4.90 22.80 10.53
N LEU A 116 4.44 21.64 10.06
CA LEU A 116 5.00 20.35 10.44
C LEU A 116 6.30 20.09 9.68
N TYR A 117 7.42 19.96 10.41
CA TYR A 117 8.69 19.51 9.87
C TYR A 117 8.77 17.97 9.92
N LEU A 118 8.89 17.37 8.73
CA LEU A 118 9.10 15.93 8.53
C LEU A 118 10.24 15.70 7.54
N ASP A 119 11.02 14.66 7.82
CA ASP A 119 12.12 14.23 6.96
C ASP A 119 11.97 12.75 6.60
N TYR A 120 11.97 12.44 5.31
CA TYR A 120 11.86 11.07 4.81
C TYR A 120 13.06 10.20 5.23
N ARG A 121 14.21 10.80 5.57
CA ARG A 121 15.38 10.07 6.09
C ARG A 121 15.12 9.42 7.44
N TRP A 122 14.08 9.84 8.15
CA TRP A 122 13.64 9.23 9.40
C TRP A 122 12.80 7.97 9.20
N LEU A 123 12.46 7.60 7.96
CA LEU A 123 11.84 6.32 7.65
C LEU A 123 12.72 5.19 8.14
N GLU A 124 12.18 4.26 8.91
CA GLU A 124 12.89 3.11 9.43
C GLU A 124 11.97 1.89 9.46
N ILE A 125 12.50 0.75 9.03
CA ILE A 125 11.84 -0.55 9.12
C ILE A 125 12.81 -1.57 9.70
N THR A 126 12.28 -2.48 10.51
CA THR A 126 12.97 -3.62 11.11
C THR A 126 12.78 -4.88 10.25
N ASP A 127 13.45 -5.97 10.62
CA ASP A 127 13.21 -7.27 9.98
C ASP A 127 11.79 -7.78 10.29
N SER A 128 11.27 -7.53 11.49
CA SER A 128 9.89 -7.88 11.87
C SER A 128 8.85 -7.15 11.03
N ASP A 129 9.09 -5.87 10.72
CA ASP A 129 8.19 -5.10 9.85
C ASP A 129 8.14 -5.69 8.44
N PHE A 130 9.29 -6.16 7.92
CA PHE A 130 9.36 -6.84 6.64
C PHE A 130 8.55 -8.15 6.66
N ASP A 131 8.69 -8.96 7.71
CA ASP A 131 7.95 -10.20 7.88
C ASP A 131 6.44 -9.95 8.01
N ASP A 132 6.03 -8.91 8.75
CA ASP A 132 4.63 -8.51 8.89
C ASP A 132 4.04 -8.06 7.55
N PHE A 133 4.81 -7.32 6.74
CA PHE A 133 4.39 -6.98 5.38
C PHE A 133 4.23 -8.23 4.51
N ALA A 134 5.22 -9.12 4.49
CA ALA A 134 5.15 -10.35 3.71
C ALA A 134 3.94 -11.21 4.10
N GLY A 135 3.72 -11.38 5.41
CA GLY A 135 2.59 -12.12 5.95
C GLY A 135 1.24 -11.49 5.60
N ALA A 136 1.14 -10.15 5.59
CA ALA A 136 -0.08 -9.47 5.17
C ALA A 136 -0.38 -9.63 3.67
N LEU A 137 0.64 -9.57 2.81
CA LEU A 137 0.50 -9.80 1.37
C LEU A 137 0.08 -11.24 1.06
N GLU A 138 0.61 -12.22 1.82
CA GLU A 138 0.18 -13.61 1.73
C GLU A 138 -1.26 -13.80 2.24
N ALA A 139 -1.59 -13.21 3.40
CA ALA A 139 -2.92 -13.29 3.99
C ALA A 139 -3.99 -12.67 3.06
N PHE A 140 -3.66 -11.62 2.32
CA PHE A 140 -4.51 -11.08 1.28
C PHE A 140 -4.87 -12.13 0.24
N TRP A 141 -3.88 -12.83 -0.33
CA TRP A 141 -4.13 -13.85 -1.35
C TRP A 141 -4.94 -15.03 -0.82
N ARG A 142 -4.70 -15.44 0.43
CA ARG A 142 -5.47 -16.50 1.08
C ARG A 142 -6.93 -16.12 1.34
N ALA A 143 -7.19 -14.84 1.60
CA ALA A 143 -8.52 -14.32 1.89
C ALA A 143 -9.28 -13.85 0.63
N MET A 144 -8.58 -13.72 -0.51
CA MET A 144 -9.18 -13.25 -1.75
C MET A 144 -10.26 -14.24 -2.21
N PRO A 145 -11.50 -13.79 -2.44
CA PRO A 145 -12.56 -14.65 -2.95
C PRO A 145 -12.20 -15.21 -4.33
N GLU A 146 -12.62 -16.45 -4.61
CA GLU A 146 -12.46 -17.04 -5.95
C GLU A 146 -13.19 -16.23 -7.03
N ARG A 147 -14.25 -15.50 -6.65
CA ARG A 147 -15.02 -14.62 -7.52
C ARG A 147 -15.42 -13.34 -6.78
N LEU A 148 -15.21 -12.21 -7.44
CA LEU A 148 -15.75 -10.91 -7.03
C LEU A 148 -17.15 -10.76 -7.63
N VAL A 149 -18.16 -10.47 -6.80
CA VAL A 149 -19.56 -10.37 -7.25
C VAL A 149 -20.00 -8.93 -7.12
N TYR A 150 -20.39 -8.31 -8.24
CA TYR A 150 -20.99 -6.97 -8.19
C TYR A 150 -22.37 -7.07 -7.56
N HIS A 151 -22.53 -6.50 -6.36
CA HIS A 151 -23.86 -6.28 -5.80
C HIS A 151 -24.36 -4.94 -6.33
N SER A 152 -25.24 -4.97 -7.32
CA SER A 152 -26.02 -3.78 -7.67
C SER A 152 -26.73 -3.33 -6.40
N PRO A 153 -26.66 -2.04 -6.01
CA PRO A 153 -27.54 -1.55 -4.95
C PRO A 153 -28.98 -1.86 -5.38
N ASP A 154 -29.74 -2.47 -4.46
CA ASP A 154 -31.16 -2.73 -4.66
C ASP A 154 -31.82 -1.39 -5.06
N VAL A 155 -32.47 -1.40 -6.22
CA VAL A 155 -33.26 -0.25 -6.67
C VAL A 155 -34.56 -0.32 -5.87
N ASP A 156 -34.61 0.41 -4.75
CA ASP A 156 -35.85 0.73 -4.03
C ASP A 156 -36.81 1.56 -4.91
#